data_AF-A0A4P9ZJZ1-F1
#
_entry.id   AF-A0A4P9ZJZ1-F1
#
_cell.length_a   1.000
_cell.length_b   1.000
_cell.length_c   1.000
_cell.angle_alpha   90.00
_cell.angle_beta   90.00
_cell.angle_gamma   90.00
#
_symmetry.space_group_name_H-M   'P 1'
#
loop_
_entity.id
_entity.type
_entity.pdbx_description
1 polymer ?
#
loop_
_entity_poly.entity_id
_entity_poly.type
_entity_poly.pdbx_seq_one_letter_code
_entity_poly.pdbx_strand_id
1 'polypeptide(L)'
;MAMQFNEKEMNQTNNYINYLNINVPPMSLSNLVTDWNTVEKRLVEQFGFEKLKMINHTEHGFNFDACRDVNCKICLEHKHDSNNWYCVQIVPETFMVKNYSDKCHFEMMEMKELSTLKKIIDCPEADRDYASLFGKIYRGVLFWTKNRQFFGFENGKWSEVSLEKVGNCLDSLLVGILEQMGTYLSQRMHFLEMKDGPKKDKQATKDQYLNVKKGLRYLKRQKNLENITKSVGFVLYNEKFATDLDANVRLLGLDNGVIDLKTCSFRKGTSGDMISKTVGYSYPENPSEIDENLKTEFQTFIRQIYPVDDEREIVQRYLGYCLLGDHPAKIFAMFTDKRKGHNGKSTIAKLVNKALGDYARKGSNALIYKTDNHNETVDSHSAGMIAYQGIRVACFEELDPKRMLDNQELKDRNGGNSMFEGRHFRSDKIAKFTWGTKMLLLFNDANFPQFDFTDSALLDRMLIIHHRSRFYKDEEQFLKHQHENYTYRAEEIDEKLDQWRPYFLMWALEGLKNYWITNFRHIPKECKKWKESLINEQDTVKEFVEMSIEKTQDLTNTVSKVEAYKRYMTKYESERNQKTKIGEVKFLEKMKELLDESRFVERDKYRSSYWKGYCLKEDKEEK
;
A
#
# COMPACT_ATOMS: atom_id res chain seq x y z
N MET A 1 22.40 40.46 -51.29
CA MET A 1 22.25 39.05 -51.71
C MET A 1 21.06 38.48 -50.97
N ALA A 2 19.99 38.25 -51.71
CA ALA A 2 18.74 37.71 -51.22
C ALA A 2 18.93 36.26 -50.76
N MET A 3 18.53 35.93 -49.54
CA MET A 3 18.30 34.54 -49.13
C MET A 3 16.89 34.16 -49.58
N GLN A 4 16.80 33.40 -50.67
CA GLN A 4 15.58 32.72 -51.08
C GLN A 4 15.22 31.70 -49.99
N PHE A 5 14.13 31.96 -49.25
CA PHE A 5 13.45 30.94 -48.48
C PHE A 5 12.63 30.07 -49.46
N ASN A 6 12.82 28.76 -49.35
CA ASN A 6 12.37 27.76 -50.30
C ASN A 6 10.87 27.47 -50.06
N GLU A 7 10.00 27.74 -51.04
CA GLU A 7 8.53 27.55 -50.98
C GLU A 7 8.07 26.09 -50.74
N LYS A 8 8.99 25.12 -50.69
CA LYS A 8 8.67 23.71 -50.41
C LYS A 8 8.40 23.39 -48.93
N GLU A 9 8.71 24.27 -47.99
CA GLU A 9 8.39 24.07 -46.57
C GLU A 9 6.97 24.54 -46.18
N MET A 10 6.22 25.17 -47.11
CA MET A 10 4.87 25.71 -46.85
C MET A 10 3.71 24.72 -47.14
N ASN A 11 3.94 23.58 -47.79
CA ASN A 11 2.89 22.71 -48.34
C ASN A 11 2.77 21.30 -47.71
N GLN A 12 3.08 21.13 -46.42
CA GLN A 12 2.79 19.88 -45.70
C GLN A 12 1.53 20.01 -44.80
N THR A 13 0.43 20.47 -45.38
CA THR A 13 -0.86 20.77 -44.75
C THR A 13 -1.73 19.55 -44.43
N ASN A 14 -1.19 18.45 -43.87
CA ASN A 14 -2.01 17.29 -43.52
C ASN A 14 -1.57 16.40 -42.33
N ASN A 15 -0.78 16.89 -41.36
CA ASN A 15 -0.48 16.13 -40.13
C ASN A 15 -0.20 17.03 -38.89
N TYR A 16 -1.09 18.00 -38.60
CA TYR A 16 -0.83 19.06 -37.60
C TYR A 16 -1.25 18.75 -36.15
N ILE A 17 -1.56 17.49 -35.81
CA ILE A 17 -1.82 17.04 -34.42
C ILE A 17 -0.51 16.83 -33.63
N ASN A 18 0.65 16.76 -34.29
CA ASN A 18 1.95 16.50 -33.66
C ASN A 18 2.75 17.76 -33.22
N TYR A 19 2.16 18.96 -33.22
CA TYR A 19 2.93 20.22 -33.03
C TYR A 19 3.22 20.63 -31.57
N LEU A 20 2.78 19.86 -30.58
CA LEU A 20 3.33 19.92 -29.22
C LEU A 20 4.55 19.00 -29.08
N ASN A 21 5.51 19.06 -30.00
CA ASN A 21 6.73 18.25 -30.01
C ASN A 21 7.66 18.45 -28.78
N ILE A 22 7.13 18.97 -27.67
CA ILE A 22 7.65 18.73 -26.33
C ILE A 22 7.34 17.26 -26.02
N ASN A 23 8.23 16.36 -26.44
CA ASN A 23 8.22 14.96 -26.00
C ASN A 23 8.53 14.92 -24.49
N VAL A 24 7.61 15.37 -23.65
CA VAL A 24 7.78 15.33 -22.19
C VAL A 24 7.72 13.85 -21.80
N PRO A 25 8.81 13.28 -21.25
CA PRO A 25 8.74 11.96 -20.66
C PRO A 25 7.65 12.00 -19.59
N PRO A 26 6.71 11.04 -19.54
CA PRO A 26 5.59 11.09 -18.61
C PRO A 26 6.13 11.14 -17.18
N MET A 27 6.02 12.31 -16.57
CA MET A 27 5.98 12.51 -15.14
C MET A 27 4.66 13.24 -14.86
N SER A 28 3.53 12.60 -15.18
CA SER A 28 2.20 13.14 -14.86
C SER A 28 1.99 14.60 -15.33
N LEU A 29 1.97 14.84 -16.66
CA LEU A 29 1.41 16.09 -17.21
C LEU A 29 -0.12 16.18 -17.02
N SER A 30 -0.78 15.07 -16.66
CA SER A 30 -2.24 14.95 -16.51
C SER A 30 -2.85 15.90 -15.47
N ASN A 31 -2.03 16.55 -14.63
CA ASN A 31 -2.48 17.52 -13.63
C ASN A 31 -2.21 18.99 -14.02
N LEU A 32 -1.71 19.28 -15.23
CA LEU A 32 -1.57 20.66 -15.72
C LEU A 32 -2.91 21.37 -15.92
N VAL A 33 -4.02 20.62 -15.93
CA VAL A 33 -5.37 21.16 -16.05
C VAL A 33 -5.73 21.93 -14.78
N THR A 34 -5.44 23.23 -14.82
CA THR A 34 -6.22 24.22 -14.07
C THR A 34 -7.69 24.07 -14.42
N ASP A 35 -8.57 24.29 -13.44
CA ASP A 35 -10.00 24.49 -13.64
C ASP A 35 -10.28 25.19 -14.98
N TRP A 36 -10.86 24.47 -15.94
CA TRP A 36 -11.06 24.97 -17.30
C TRP A 36 -11.89 26.25 -17.32
N ASN A 37 -12.77 26.45 -16.33
CA ASN A 37 -13.50 27.71 -16.18
C ASN A 37 -12.57 28.91 -15.94
N THR A 38 -11.48 28.71 -15.18
CA THR A 38 -10.44 29.72 -14.97
C THR A 38 -9.68 30.00 -16.26
N VAL A 39 -9.38 28.96 -17.05
CA VAL A 39 -8.69 29.10 -18.35
C VAL A 39 -9.53 29.85 -19.36
N GLU A 40 -10.80 29.48 -19.50
CA GLU A 40 -11.77 30.12 -20.39
C GLU A 40 -11.93 31.61 -20.06
N LYS A 41 -12.09 31.93 -18.76
CA LYS A 41 -12.19 33.32 -18.31
C LYS A 41 -10.94 34.14 -18.65
N ARG A 42 -9.74 33.57 -18.43
CA ARG A 42 -8.48 34.22 -18.79
C ARG A 42 -8.37 34.42 -20.31
N LEU A 43 -8.77 33.46 -21.14
CA LEU A 43 -8.74 33.64 -22.59
C LEU A 43 -9.61 34.82 -23.05
N VAL A 44 -10.82 34.93 -22.51
CA VAL A 44 -11.74 36.06 -22.76
C VAL A 44 -11.08 37.39 -22.38
N GLU A 45 -10.54 37.48 -21.16
CA GLU A 45 -9.91 38.69 -20.64
C GLU A 45 -8.62 39.09 -21.38
N GLN A 46 -7.77 38.12 -21.67
CA GLN A 46 -6.41 38.33 -22.19
C GLN A 46 -6.43 38.60 -23.70
N PHE A 47 -6.96 37.66 -24.48
CA PHE A 47 -6.94 37.74 -25.94
C PHE A 47 -8.05 38.65 -26.50
N GLY A 48 -8.94 39.14 -25.63
CA GLY A 48 -10.02 40.06 -25.98
C GLY A 48 -11.16 39.38 -26.74
N PHE A 49 -11.36 38.08 -26.52
CA PHE A 49 -12.58 37.41 -26.95
C PHE A 49 -13.75 37.93 -26.10
N GLU A 50 -14.93 38.16 -26.69
CA GLU A 50 -16.12 38.54 -25.88
C GLU A 50 -16.68 37.35 -25.10
N LYS A 51 -16.78 36.20 -25.77
CA LYS A 51 -17.27 34.95 -25.21
C LYS A 51 -16.87 33.78 -26.12
N LEU A 52 -16.58 32.64 -25.51
CA LEU A 52 -16.25 31.38 -26.19
C LEU A 52 -17.51 30.52 -26.38
N LYS A 53 -17.55 29.74 -27.46
CA LYS A 53 -18.62 28.79 -27.83
C LYS A 53 -17.98 27.48 -28.29
N MET A 54 -18.77 26.40 -28.34
CA MET A 54 -18.37 25.11 -28.91
C MET A 54 -17.04 24.57 -28.33
N ILE A 55 -16.91 24.61 -27.00
CA ILE A 55 -15.68 24.22 -26.31
C ILE A 55 -15.57 22.70 -26.27
N ASN A 56 -14.52 22.16 -26.88
CA ASN A 56 -14.23 20.73 -26.90
C ASN A 56 -12.83 20.49 -26.32
N HIS A 57 -12.77 19.97 -25.09
CA HIS A 57 -11.51 19.67 -24.41
C HIS A 57 -10.79 18.47 -25.02
N THR A 58 -9.46 18.58 -25.08
CA THR A 58 -8.52 17.51 -25.45
C THR A 58 -7.58 17.26 -24.27
N GLU A 59 -6.69 16.27 -24.42
CA GLU A 59 -5.68 15.97 -23.38
C GLU A 59 -4.73 17.15 -23.08
N HIS A 60 -4.53 18.05 -24.04
CA HIS A 60 -3.53 19.12 -23.94
C HIS A 60 -4.09 20.54 -24.12
N GLY A 61 -5.39 20.68 -24.35
CA GLY A 61 -5.99 21.97 -24.70
C GLY A 61 -7.48 21.85 -24.94
N PHE A 62 -8.01 22.78 -25.74
CA PHE A 62 -9.38 22.71 -26.21
C PHE A 62 -9.57 23.48 -27.50
N ASN A 63 -10.47 22.95 -28.33
CA ASN A 63 -10.99 23.68 -29.48
C ASN A 63 -12.14 24.58 -29.03
N PHE A 64 -12.28 25.74 -29.65
CA PHE A 64 -13.38 26.67 -29.39
C PHE A 64 -13.70 27.52 -30.62
N ASP A 65 -14.88 28.14 -30.59
CA ASP A 65 -15.28 29.21 -31.48
C ASP A 65 -15.45 30.51 -30.70
N ALA A 66 -15.01 31.63 -31.25
CA ALA A 66 -15.31 32.96 -30.76
C ALA A 66 -16.74 33.37 -31.18
N CYS A 67 -17.36 34.28 -30.43
CA CYS A 67 -18.71 34.76 -30.79
C CYS A 67 -18.77 35.61 -32.06
N ARG A 68 -17.64 36.13 -32.53
CA ARG A 68 -17.50 36.97 -33.73
C ARG A 68 -16.06 36.93 -34.24
N ASP A 69 -15.86 37.39 -35.46
CA ASP A 69 -14.54 37.54 -36.05
C ASP A 69 -13.63 38.45 -35.18
N VAL A 70 -12.38 38.03 -35.00
CA VAL A 70 -11.43 38.65 -34.08
C VAL A 70 -10.26 39.25 -34.85
N ASN A 71 -9.94 40.52 -34.61
CA ASN A 71 -8.75 41.14 -35.21
C ASN A 71 -7.50 40.35 -34.84
N CYS A 72 -6.69 39.97 -35.82
CA CYS A 72 -5.41 39.31 -35.59
C CYS A 72 -4.52 40.18 -34.72
N LYS A 73 -4.15 39.72 -33.52
CA LYS A 73 -3.32 40.49 -32.57
C LYS A 73 -1.83 40.52 -32.96
N ILE A 74 -1.44 39.69 -33.92
CA ILE A 74 -0.07 39.69 -34.46
C ILE A 74 0.00 40.66 -35.63
N CYS A 75 -0.77 40.43 -36.70
CA CYS A 75 -0.61 41.24 -37.90
C CYS A 75 -1.49 42.51 -37.94
N LEU A 76 -2.58 42.55 -37.18
CA LEU A 76 -3.57 43.64 -37.15
C LEU A 76 -4.22 43.96 -38.52
N GLU A 77 -4.02 43.14 -39.54
CA GLU A 77 -4.44 43.41 -40.92
C GLU A 77 -5.74 42.73 -41.33
N HIS A 78 -6.10 41.62 -40.68
CA HIS A 78 -7.30 40.87 -40.98
C HIS A 78 -8.01 40.47 -39.71
N LYS A 79 -9.24 39.99 -39.89
CA LYS A 79 -9.97 39.29 -38.84
C LYS A 79 -9.84 37.79 -39.06
N HIS A 80 -9.44 37.08 -38.02
CA HIS A 80 -9.59 35.64 -37.97
C HIS A 80 -11.07 35.31 -37.94
N ASP A 81 -11.43 34.24 -38.63
CA ASP A 81 -12.79 33.71 -38.59
C ASP A 81 -13.17 33.38 -37.14
N SER A 82 -14.45 33.56 -36.83
CA SER A 82 -14.97 33.22 -35.51
C SER A 82 -14.72 31.76 -35.12
N ASN A 83 -14.51 30.86 -36.07
CA ASN A 83 -14.47 29.42 -35.84
C ASN A 83 -13.05 28.84 -35.89
N ASN A 84 -12.91 27.59 -35.41
CA ASN A 84 -11.69 26.78 -35.51
C ASN A 84 -10.49 27.36 -34.76
N TRP A 85 -10.72 27.80 -33.52
CA TRP A 85 -9.65 28.15 -32.62
C TRP A 85 -9.21 26.96 -31.79
N TYR A 86 -7.92 26.93 -31.47
CA TYR A 86 -7.34 25.99 -30.53
C TYR A 86 -6.53 26.74 -29.49
N CYS A 87 -6.84 26.47 -28.22
CA CYS A 87 -6.06 26.90 -27.09
C CYS A 87 -5.28 25.71 -26.56
N VAL A 88 -4.00 25.92 -26.30
CA VAL A 88 -3.11 24.94 -25.69
C VAL A 88 -2.38 25.56 -24.52
N GLN A 89 -2.34 24.86 -23.39
CA GLN A 89 -1.57 25.30 -22.24
C GLN A 89 -0.13 24.86 -22.39
N ILE A 90 0.81 25.81 -22.37
CA ILE A 90 2.25 25.51 -22.53
C ILE A 90 2.89 25.25 -21.16
N VAL A 91 2.54 26.07 -20.17
CA VAL A 91 2.93 25.93 -18.74
C VAL A 91 1.78 26.43 -17.86
N PRO A 92 1.79 26.21 -16.52
CA PRO A 92 0.81 26.81 -15.63
C PRO A 92 0.63 28.30 -15.93
N GLU A 93 -0.61 28.73 -16.10
CA GLU A 93 -0.98 30.13 -16.36
C GLU A 93 -0.56 30.70 -17.72
N THR A 94 -0.03 29.88 -18.64
CA THR A 94 0.39 30.33 -19.98
C THR A 94 -0.26 29.50 -21.07
N PHE A 95 -0.94 30.21 -21.98
CA PHE A 95 -1.68 29.62 -23.07
C PHE A 95 -1.19 30.17 -24.41
N MET A 96 -1.19 29.30 -25.41
CA MET A 96 -1.04 29.67 -26.80
C MET A 96 -2.37 29.45 -27.50
N VAL A 97 -2.73 30.41 -28.35
CA VAL A 97 -3.98 30.42 -29.07
C VAL A 97 -3.68 30.47 -30.56
N LYS A 98 -4.26 29.54 -31.31
CA LYS A 98 -4.12 29.46 -32.77
C LYS A 98 -5.50 29.44 -33.41
N ASN A 99 -5.62 30.12 -34.54
CA ASN A 99 -6.79 30.00 -35.41
C ASN A 99 -6.38 29.21 -36.65
N TYR A 100 -7.13 28.18 -37.02
CA TYR A 100 -6.80 27.32 -38.16
C TYR A 100 -7.32 27.86 -39.52
N SER A 101 -7.67 29.14 -39.61
CA SER A 101 -8.03 29.75 -40.90
C SER A 101 -6.80 29.93 -41.78
N ASP A 102 -6.94 29.62 -43.07
CA ASP A 102 -5.91 29.85 -44.10
C ASP A 102 -5.55 31.34 -44.27
N LYS A 103 -6.32 32.24 -43.67
CA LYS A 103 -6.08 33.70 -43.68
C LYS A 103 -4.82 34.10 -42.90
N CYS A 104 -4.32 33.26 -41.99
CA CYS A 104 -3.21 33.62 -41.11
C CYS A 104 -2.44 32.41 -40.59
N HIS A 105 -1.14 32.37 -40.88
CA HIS A 105 -0.27 31.30 -40.39
C HIS A 105 0.47 31.66 -39.08
N PHE A 106 0.18 32.82 -38.47
CA PHE A 106 0.84 33.27 -37.25
C PHE A 106 0.19 32.67 -35.99
N GLU A 107 1.01 32.21 -35.04
CA GLU A 107 0.56 31.64 -33.76
C GLU A 107 0.52 32.73 -32.68
N MET A 108 -0.65 32.97 -32.09
CA MET A 108 -0.82 34.01 -31.07
C MET A 108 -0.44 33.50 -29.68
N MET A 109 0.69 33.99 -29.18
CA MET A 109 1.09 33.83 -27.79
C MET A 109 0.99 35.18 -27.07
N GLU A 110 0.16 35.27 -26.03
CA GLU A 110 0.11 36.46 -25.17
C GLU A 110 1.07 36.33 -23.99
N MET A 111 1.99 37.28 -23.88
CA MET A 111 3.13 37.24 -22.95
C MET A 111 2.88 37.96 -21.60
N LYS A 112 1.67 38.51 -21.36
CA LYS A 112 1.44 39.45 -20.25
C LYS A 112 1.53 38.85 -18.84
N GLU A 113 1.42 37.52 -18.68
CA GLU A 113 1.57 36.84 -17.37
C GLU A 113 2.83 35.95 -17.26
N LEU A 114 3.83 36.13 -18.13
CA LEU A 114 5.08 35.36 -18.12
C LEU A 114 6.05 35.77 -16.99
N SER A 115 5.64 36.00 -15.74
CA SER A 115 6.55 36.52 -14.71
C SER A 115 7.81 35.66 -14.48
N THR A 116 7.75 34.35 -14.76
CA THR A 116 8.88 33.41 -14.58
C THR A 116 9.64 33.18 -15.87
N LEU A 117 8.94 33.02 -17.00
CA LEU A 117 9.55 32.91 -18.33
C LEU A 117 10.21 34.21 -18.78
N LYS A 118 9.64 35.37 -18.44
CA LYS A 118 10.28 36.67 -18.65
C LYS A 118 11.59 36.77 -17.88
N LYS A 119 11.67 36.26 -16.64
CA LYS A 119 12.95 36.21 -15.91
C LYS A 119 13.98 35.34 -16.61
N ILE A 120 13.58 34.21 -17.19
CA ILE A 120 14.46 33.38 -18.02
C ILE A 120 14.92 34.14 -19.27
N ILE A 121 14.03 34.87 -19.94
CA ILE A 121 14.40 35.67 -21.12
C ILE A 121 15.30 36.85 -20.74
N ASP A 122 15.04 37.51 -19.61
CA ASP A 122 15.84 38.64 -19.13
C ASP A 122 17.22 38.16 -18.61
N CYS A 123 17.26 36.96 -18.02
CA CYS A 123 18.44 36.33 -17.40
C CYS A 123 18.62 34.85 -17.87
N PRO A 124 19.03 34.60 -19.12
CA PRO A 124 19.05 33.25 -19.73
C PRO A 124 20.12 32.28 -19.19
N GLU A 125 20.90 32.71 -18.21
CA GLU A 125 21.99 31.93 -17.61
C GLU A 125 21.79 31.75 -16.09
N ALA A 126 20.55 31.90 -15.62
CA ALA A 126 20.17 31.81 -14.22
C ALA A 126 19.47 30.47 -13.90
N ASP A 127 20.21 29.53 -13.29
CA ASP A 127 19.70 28.20 -12.92
C ASP A 127 18.38 28.24 -12.12
N ARG A 128 18.28 29.21 -11.21
CA ARG A 128 17.13 29.38 -10.31
C ARG A 128 15.83 29.66 -11.06
N ASP A 129 15.87 30.38 -12.17
CA ASP A 129 14.67 30.75 -12.92
C ASP A 129 14.12 29.56 -13.71
N TYR A 130 15.01 28.77 -14.32
CA TYR A 130 14.67 27.48 -14.93
C TYR A 130 14.09 26.50 -13.91
N ALA A 131 14.75 26.35 -12.76
CA ALA A 131 14.30 25.47 -11.68
C ALA A 131 12.94 25.91 -11.11
N SER A 132 12.72 27.22 -10.98
CA SER A 132 11.45 27.79 -10.54
C SER A 132 10.30 27.48 -11.51
N LEU A 133 10.53 27.63 -12.82
CA LEU A 133 9.53 27.30 -13.84
C LEU A 133 9.19 25.81 -13.80
N PHE A 134 10.21 24.94 -13.82
CA PHE A 134 10.02 23.50 -13.76
C PHE A 134 9.30 23.08 -12.47
N GLY A 135 9.71 23.64 -11.32
CA GLY A 135 9.09 23.35 -10.04
C GLY A 135 7.64 23.82 -9.93
N LYS A 136 7.24 24.88 -10.65
CA LYS A 136 5.82 25.29 -10.74
C LYS A 136 5.00 24.27 -11.53
N ILE A 137 5.55 23.73 -12.61
CA ILE A 137 4.89 22.76 -13.49
C ILE A 137 4.63 21.45 -12.75
N TYR A 138 5.65 20.94 -12.05
CA TYR A 138 5.57 19.65 -11.35
C TYR A 138 5.18 19.77 -9.87
N ARG A 139 4.66 20.93 -9.46
CA ARG A 139 4.30 21.16 -8.06
C ARG A 139 3.21 20.18 -7.64
N GLY A 140 3.43 19.49 -6.53
CA GLY A 140 2.46 18.55 -5.97
C GLY A 140 2.47 17.18 -6.64
N VAL A 141 3.27 16.95 -7.67
CA VAL A 141 3.46 15.63 -8.32
C VAL A 141 4.92 15.20 -8.38
N LEU A 142 5.86 16.08 -8.05
CA LEU A 142 7.28 15.76 -7.90
C LEU A 142 7.78 16.42 -6.61
N PHE A 143 8.44 15.63 -5.76
CA PHE A 143 9.01 16.11 -4.51
C PHE A 143 10.47 15.72 -4.36
N TRP A 144 11.22 16.59 -3.72
CA TRP A 144 12.57 16.32 -3.25
C TRP A 144 12.55 16.08 -1.75
N THR A 145 13.21 15.02 -1.32
CA THR A 145 13.18 14.60 0.09
C THR A 145 14.44 15.01 0.84
N LYS A 146 14.39 14.93 2.17
CA LYS A 146 15.54 15.17 3.05
C LYS A 146 16.74 14.27 2.74
N ASN A 147 16.50 13.11 2.13
CA ASN A 147 17.52 12.14 1.74
C ASN A 147 18.13 12.44 0.36
N ARG A 148 17.82 13.60 -0.23
CA ARG A 148 18.31 14.03 -1.56
C ARG A 148 17.87 13.08 -2.68
N GLN A 149 16.61 12.66 -2.65
CA GLN A 149 15.99 11.81 -3.65
C GLN A 149 14.74 12.47 -4.19
N PHE A 150 14.45 12.28 -5.48
CA PHE A 150 13.20 12.68 -6.09
C PHE A 150 12.16 11.58 -5.95
N PHE A 151 10.92 11.96 -5.69
CA PHE A 151 9.75 11.09 -5.78
C PHE A 151 8.75 11.71 -6.72
N GLY A 152 8.30 10.95 -7.72
CA GLY A 152 7.29 11.35 -8.69
C GLY A 152 5.99 10.60 -8.47
N PHE A 153 4.87 11.30 -8.64
CA PHE A 153 3.53 10.75 -8.63
C PHE A 153 3.13 10.37 -10.04
N GLU A 154 2.87 9.09 -10.27
CA GLU A 154 2.47 8.55 -11.57
C GLU A 154 1.50 7.37 -11.34
N ASN A 155 0.43 7.29 -12.15
CA ASN A 155 -0.56 6.21 -12.07
C ASN A 155 -1.15 5.97 -10.67
N GLY A 156 -1.36 7.04 -9.90
CA GLY A 156 -1.98 6.93 -8.57
C GLY A 156 -1.02 6.64 -7.41
N LYS A 157 0.30 6.53 -7.66
CA LYS A 157 1.29 6.24 -6.63
C LYS A 157 2.57 7.08 -6.74
N TRP A 158 3.25 7.25 -5.61
CA TRP A 158 4.57 7.84 -5.52
C TRP A 158 5.65 6.78 -5.72
N SER A 159 6.68 7.12 -6.49
CA SER A 159 7.84 6.25 -6.71
C SER A 159 9.12 7.08 -6.75
N GLU A 160 10.24 6.46 -6.37
CA GLU A 160 11.54 7.11 -6.51
C GLU A 160 11.86 7.35 -7.99
N VAL A 161 12.34 8.54 -8.30
CA VAL A 161 12.73 8.96 -9.65
C VAL A 161 14.22 9.33 -9.63
N SER A 162 14.98 8.80 -10.60
CA SER A 162 16.39 9.13 -10.71
C SER A 162 16.60 10.59 -11.11
N LEU A 163 17.70 11.18 -10.65
CA LEU A 163 18.10 12.54 -11.03
C LEU A 163 18.25 12.68 -12.56
N GLU A 164 18.71 11.63 -13.24
CA GLU A 164 18.79 11.56 -14.69
C GLU A 164 17.41 11.64 -15.37
N LYS A 165 16.41 10.88 -14.88
CA LYS A 165 15.04 10.94 -15.42
C LYS A 165 14.44 12.34 -15.25
N VAL A 166 14.68 12.99 -14.10
CA VAL A 166 14.26 14.38 -13.88
C VAL A 166 14.98 15.33 -14.84
N GLY A 167 16.30 15.18 -15.01
CA GLY A 167 17.10 16.00 -15.91
C GLY A 167 16.67 15.90 -17.38
N ASN A 168 16.41 14.68 -17.87
CA ASN A 168 15.93 14.45 -19.24
C ASN A 168 14.54 15.07 -19.49
N CYS A 169 13.66 14.99 -18.48
CA CYS A 169 12.34 15.62 -18.55
C CYS A 169 12.44 17.15 -18.53
N LEU A 170 13.33 17.69 -17.70
CA LEU A 170 13.62 19.11 -17.63
C LEU A 170 14.19 19.65 -18.94
N ASP A 171 15.13 18.93 -19.54
CA ASP A 171 15.71 19.28 -20.84
C ASP A 171 14.63 19.34 -21.92
N SER A 172 13.91 18.24 -22.12
CA SER A 172 12.86 18.14 -23.14
C SER A 172 11.81 19.25 -22.98
N LEU A 173 11.34 19.49 -21.75
CA LEU A 173 10.33 20.49 -21.46
C LEU A 173 10.84 21.92 -21.70
N LEU A 174 11.96 22.30 -21.10
CA LEU A 174 12.45 23.68 -21.15
C LEU A 174 13.01 24.03 -22.53
N VAL A 175 13.65 23.08 -23.23
CA VAL A 175 14.07 23.27 -24.62
C VAL A 175 12.86 23.48 -25.50
N GLY A 176 11.84 22.62 -25.39
CA GLY A 176 10.60 22.75 -26.16
C GLY A 176 9.91 24.12 -25.96
N ILE A 177 9.80 24.58 -24.71
CA ILE A 177 9.25 25.90 -24.38
C ILE A 177 10.08 27.02 -25.04
N LEU A 178 11.41 27.00 -24.90
CA LEU A 178 12.27 28.03 -25.46
C LEU A 178 12.30 28.01 -27.00
N GLU A 179 12.19 26.85 -27.64
CA GLU A 179 12.10 26.73 -29.10
C GLU A 179 10.81 27.34 -29.63
N GLN A 180 9.67 27.04 -29.01
CA GLN A 180 8.38 27.67 -29.34
C GLN A 180 8.45 29.20 -29.18
N MET A 181 9.05 29.68 -28.09
CA MET A 181 9.27 31.11 -27.89
C MET A 181 10.18 31.73 -28.95
N GLY A 182 11.24 31.01 -29.35
CA GLY A 182 12.14 31.44 -30.40
C GLY A 182 11.42 31.64 -31.73
N THR A 183 10.55 30.69 -32.09
CA THR A 183 9.69 30.76 -33.29
C THR A 183 8.74 31.95 -33.22
N TYR A 184 8.03 32.13 -32.10
CA TYR A 184 7.13 33.26 -31.90
C TYR A 184 7.85 34.62 -32.04
N LEU A 185 8.99 34.79 -31.36
CA LEU A 185 9.75 36.04 -31.41
C LEU A 185 10.32 36.31 -32.81
N SER A 186 10.71 35.25 -33.53
CA SER A 186 11.16 35.36 -34.93
C SER A 186 10.04 35.86 -35.84
N GLN A 187 8.83 35.29 -35.71
CA GLN A 187 7.65 35.73 -36.46
C GLN A 187 7.28 37.19 -36.14
N ARG A 188 7.29 37.55 -34.85
CA ARG A 188 7.03 38.92 -34.38
C ARG A 188 8.04 39.92 -34.92
N MET A 189 9.32 39.55 -34.96
CA MET A 189 10.38 40.40 -35.52
C MET A 189 10.16 40.65 -37.01
N HIS A 190 9.88 39.59 -37.79
CA HIS A 190 9.55 39.72 -39.22
C HIS A 190 8.35 40.63 -39.45
N PHE A 191 7.29 40.47 -38.66
CA PHE A 191 6.11 41.32 -38.74
C PHE A 191 6.43 42.81 -38.45
N LEU A 192 7.17 43.10 -37.38
CA LEU A 192 7.56 44.47 -37.04
C LEU A 192 8.45 45.11 -38.11
N GLU A 193 9.28 44.32 -38.80
CA GLU A 193 10.05 44.78 -39.96
C GLU A 193 9.14 45.11 -41.15
N MET A 194 8.20 44.23 -41.51
CA MET A 194 7.27 44.44 -42.63
C MET A 194 6.37 45.66 -42.43
N LYS A 195 5.92 45.93 -41.20
CA LYS A 195 4.99 47.04 -40.88
C LYS A 195 5.65 48.35 -40.48
N ASP A 196 6.97 48.42 -40.55
CA ASP A 196 7.75 49.53 -40.00
C ASP A 196 7.34 49.91 -38.57
N GLY A 197 7.22 48.91 -37.69
CA GLY A 197 6.83 49.10 -36.30
C GLY A 197 7.83 49.98 -35.50
N PRO A 198 7.46 50.42 -34.28
CA PRO A 198 8.30 51.31 -33.48
C PRO A 198 9.72 50.76 -33.26
N LYS A 199 10.75 51.61 -33.43
CA LYS A 199 12.15 51.20 -33.23
C LYS A 199 12.41 50.53 -31.87
N LYS A 200 11.75 51.02 -30.82
CA LYS A 200 11.83 50.47 -29.46
C LYS A 200 11.34 49.03 -29.41
N ASP A 201 10.24 48.72 -30.08
CA ASP A 201 9.63 47.38 -30.06
C ASP A 201 10.41 46.39 -30.93
N LYS A 202 10.96 46.86 -32.06
CA LYS A 202 11.91 46.09 -32.89
C LYS A 202 13.14 45.68 -32.09
N GLN A 203 13.76 46.63 -31.39
CA GLN A 203 14.94 46.38 -30.57
C GLN A 203 14.62 45.43 -29.40
N ALA A 204 13.55 45.69 -28.66
CA ALA A 204 13.13 44.83 -27.54
C ALA A 204 12.86 43.38 -27.98
N THR A 205 12.15 43.19 -29.10
CA THR A 205 11.85 41.85 -29.63
C THR A 205 13.13 41.12 -30.07
N LYS A 206 14.06 41.85 -30.70
CA LYS A 206 15.37 41.31 -31.11
C LYS A 206 16.20 40.87 -29.90
N ASP A 207 16.24 41.68 -28.84
CA ASP A 207 16.98 41.37 -27.61
C ASP A 207 16.41 40.12 -26.92
N GLN A 208 15.08 40.01 -26.85
CA GLN A 208 14.40 38.82 -26.34
C GLN A 208 14.75 37.57 -27.16
N TYR A 209 14.69 37.65 -28.49
CA TYR A 209 15.03 36.53 -29.37
C TYR A 209 16.49 36.07 -29.18
N LEU A 210 17.43 37.01 -29.08
CA LEU A 210 18.83 36.71 -28.81
C LEU A 210 19.03 36.06 -27.45
N ASN A 211 18.30 36.48 -26.42
CA ASN A 211 18.36 35.86 -25.11
C ASN A 211 17.74 34.46 -25.08
N VAL A 212 16.65 34.20 -25.82
CA VAL A 212 16.13 32.84 -26.01
C VAL A 212 17.18 31.93 -26.65
N LYS A 213 17.87 32.40 -27.71
CA LYS A 213 19.00 31.67 -28.32
C LYS A 213 20.15 31.41 -27.32
N LYS A 214 20.43 32.36 -26.41
CA LYS A 214 21.41 32.14 -25.32
C LYS A 214 20.92 31.06 -24.36
N GLY A 215 19.66 31.12 -23.92
CA GLY A 215 19.06 30.13 -23.03
C GLY A 215 19.08 28.71 -23.61
N LEU A 216 18.74 28.56 -24.90
CA LEU A 216 18.85 27.27 -25.60
C LEU A 216 20.29 26.73 -25.61
N ARG A 217 21.29 27.59 -25.84
CA ARG A 217 22.71 27.19 -25.74
C ARG A 217 23.12 26.87 -24.30
N TYR A 218 22.53 27.55 -23.33
CA TYR A 218 22.78 27.32 -21.91
C TYR A 218 22.28 25.94 -21.47
N LEU A 219 21.05 25.56 -21.84
CA LEU A 219 20.45 24.26 -21.54
C LEU A 219 21.20 23.10 -22.23
N LYS A 220 21.68 23.28 -23.46
CA LYS A 220 22.46 22.26 -24.20
C LYS A 220 23.76 21.84 -23.52
N ARG A 221 24.26 22.60 -22.54
CA ARG A 221 25.47 22.22 -21.79
C ARG A 221 25.08 21.30 -20.64
N GLN A 222 25.53 20.04 -20.70
CA GLN A 222 25.24 19.02 -19.69
C GLN A 222 25.48 19.50 -18.23
N LYS A 223 26.61 20.17 -17.98
CA LYS A 223 26.93 20.71 -16.64
C LYS A 223 25.89 21.70 -16.12
N ASN A 224 25.33 22.54 -17.00
CA ASN A 224 24.30 23.50 -16.63
C ASN A 224 22.98 22.77 -16.33
N LEU A 225 22.59 21.82 -17.19
CA LEU A 225 21.41 20.99 -16.97
C LEU A 225 21.46 20.25 -15.63
N GLU A 226 22.61 19.70 -15.26
CA GLU A 226 22.82 19.08 -13.94
C GLU A 226 22.65 20.06 -12.78
N ASN A 227 23.16 21.28 -12.91
CA ASN A 227 23.02 22.33 -11.89
C ASN A 227 21.57 22.79 -11.74
N ILE A 228 20.84 22.95 -12.85
CA ILE A 228 19.42 23.27 -12.85
C ILE A 228 18.64 22.13 -12.19
N THR A 229 18.92 20.88 -12.54
CA THR A 229 18.24 19.70 -11.97
C THR A 229 18.45 19.60 -10.45
N LYS A 230 19.67 19.89 -9.97
CA LYS A 230 19.93 19.99 -8.52
C LYS A 230 19.17 21.17 -7.89
N SER A 231 19.09 22.30 -8.60
CA SER A 231 18.34 23.48 -8.17
C SER A 231 16.84 23.22 -8.03
N VAL A 232 16.26 22.40 -8.92
CA VAL A 232 14.86 21.93 -8.82
C VAL A 232 14.61 21.21 -7.50
N GLY A 233 15.58 20.44 -7.01
CA GLY A 233 15.47 19.76 -5.71
C GLY A 233 15.16 20.73 -4.57
N PHE A 234 15.79 21.90 -4.54
CA PHE A 234 15.50 22.91 -3.51
C PHE A 234 14.12 23.56 -3.68
N VAL A 235 13.65 23.74 -4.92
CA VAL A 235 12.34 24.31 -5.22
C VAL A 235 11.20 23.36 -4.82
N LEU A 236 11.41 22.05 -5.02
CA LEU A 236 10.43 20.99 -4.77
C LEU A 236 10.64 20.27 -3.43
N TYR A 237 11.44 20.84 -2.53
CA TYR A 237 11.69 20.22 -1.24
C TYR A 237 10.41 20.13 -0.40
N ASN A 238 10.08 18.90 0.02
CA ASN A 238 9.00 18.64 0.95
C ASN A 238 9.55 17.93 2.19
N GLU A 239 9.61 18.69 3.30
CA GLU A 239 10.15 18.20 4.56
C GLU A 239 9.34 17.04 5.16
N LYS A 240 8.01 17.07 4.99
CA LYS A 240 7.09 16.10 5.60
C LYS A 240 6.87 14.86 4.73
N PHE A 241 7.28 14.88 3.46
CA PHE A 241 7.04 13.80 2.50
C PHE A 241 7.37 12.41 3.06
N ALA A 242 8.56 12.24 3.64
CA ALA A 242 8.98 10.95 4.16
C ALA A 242 8.15 10.46 5.37
N THR A 243 7.53 11.38 6.11
CA THR A 243 6.66 11.05 7.25
C THR A 243 5.22 10.79 6.80
N ASP A 244 4.77 11.50 5.78
CA ASP A 244 3.40 11.41 5.24
C ASP A 244 3.24 10.22 4.27
N LEU A 245 4.32 9.78 3.62
CA LEU A 245 4.33 8.66 2.69
C LEU A 245 3.92 7.34 3.38
N ASP A 246 2.90 6.68 2.82
CA ASP A 246 2.24 5.47 3.29
C ASP A 246 1.66 5.57 4.73
N ALA A 247 1.51 6.79 5.27
CA ALA A 247 1.03 7.01 6.64
C ALA A 247 -0.48 6.75 6.78
N ASN A 248 -1.25 6.90 5.70
CA ASN A 248 -2.69 6.67 5.74
C ASN A 248 -3.01 5.17 5.77
N VAL A 249 -3.28 4.65 6.97
CA VAL A 249 -3.62 3.26 7.24
C VAL A 249 -4.99 2.81 6.68
N ARG A 250 -5.80 3.74 6.17
CA ARG A 250 -7.14 3.49 5.62
C ARG A 250 -7.19 3.51 4.10
N LEU A 251 -6.05 3.67 3.43
CA LEU A 251 -5.96 3.50 1.98
C LEU A 251 -5.13 2.25 1.64
N LEU A 252 -5.52 1.61 0.56
CA LEU A 252 -4.82 0.49 -0.06
C LEU A 252 -4.50 0.86 -1.52
N GLY A 253 -3.21 0.90 -1.87
CA GLY A 253 -2.77 1.26 -3.23
C GLY A 253 -2.87 0.10 -4.22
N LEU A 254 -3.25 0.43 -5.46
CA LEU A 254 -3.30 -0.43 -6.64
C LEU A 254 -2.59 0.27 -7.80
N ASP A 255 -2.33 -0.44 -8.90
CA ASP A 255 -1.58 0.15 -10.02
C ASP A 255 -2.39 1.17 -10.85
N ASN A 256 -3.72 1.21 -10.68
CA ASN A 256 -4.61 2.17 -11.34
C ASN A 256 -5.31 3.14 -10.36
N GLY A 257 -5.02 3.09 -9.06
CA GLY A 257 -5.68 3.94 -8.07
C GLY A 257 -5.58 3.43 -6.64
N VAL A 258 -6.58 3.76 -5.83
CA VAL A 258 -6.61 3.43 -4.40
C VAL A 258 -7.98 2.92 -4.00
N ILE A 259 -8.02 2.05 -3.00
CA ILE A 259 -9.26 1.69 -2.30
C ILE A 259 -9.30 2.44 -0.98
N ASP A 260 -10.39 3.16 -0.74
CA ASP A 260 -10.73 3.66 0.58
C ASP A 260 -11.33 2.53 1.41
N LEU A 261 -10.65 2.10 2.48
CA LEU A 261 -11.05 0.97 3.31
C LEU A 261 -12.19 1.30 4.29
N LYS A 262 -12.55 2.59 4.43
CA LYS A 262 -13.73 3.01 5.19
C LYS A 262 -15.00 2.82 4.38
N THR A 263 -14.98 3.18 3.10
CA THR A 263 -16.12 3.01 2.19
C THR A 263 -16.08 1.70 1.41
N CYS A 264 -14.93 1.01 1.42
CA CYS A 264 -14.62 -0.16 0.60
C CYS A 264 -14.83 0.08 -0.90
N SER A 265 -14.49 1.28 -1.38
CA SER A 265 -14.67 1.70 -2.77
C SER A 265 -13.36 2.09 -3.43
N PHE A 266 -13.18 1.67 -4.67
CA PHE A 266 -12.08 2.11 -5.53
C PHE A 266 -12.29 3.55 -6.03
N ARG A 267 -11.20 4.29 -6.16
CA ARG A 267 -11.14 5.57 -6.89
C ARG A 267 -9.74 5.77 -7.48
N LYS A 268 -9.62 6.69 -8.45
CA LYS A 268 -8.30 7.14 -8.89
C LYS A 268 -7.53 7.76 -7.73
N GLY A 269 -6.25 7.44 -7.65
CA GLY A 269 -5.33 8.00 -6.68
C GLY A 269 -5.03 9.46 -7.01
N THR A 270 -4.83 10.26 -5.98
CA THR A 270 -4.39 11.65 -6.08
C THR A 270 -3.03 11.78 -5.40
N SER A 271 -2.24 12.79 -5.77
CA SER A 271 -0.92 12.97 -5.16
C SER A 271 -0.99 13.22 -3.66
N GLY A 272 -2.11 13.76 -3.16
CA GLY A 272 -2.38 13.93 -1.74
C GLY A 272 -2.66 12.64 -0.96
N ASP A 273 -2.87 11.50 -1.63
CA ASP A 273 -3.03 10.21 -0.96
C ASP A 273 -1.72 9.70 -0.33
N MET A 274 -0.59 10.17 -0.84
CA MET A 274 0.75 9.88 -0.32
C MET A 274 1.03 8.37 -0.20
N ILE A 275 0.64 7.57 -1.21
CA ILE A 275 0.88 6.12 -1.22
C ILE A 275 2.01 5.77 -2.18
N SER A 276 2.94 4.93 -1.75
CA SER A 276 3.94 4.29 -2.62
C SER A 276 3.72 2.77 -2.78
N LYS A 277 3.13 2.12 -1.77
CA LYS A 277 2.87 0.67 -1.76
C LYS A 277 1.70 0.27 -2.66
N THR A 278 1.84 -0.84 -3.39
CA THR A 278 0.80 -1.38 -4.27
C THR A 278 0.55 -2.87 -3.99
N VAL A 279 -0.67 -3.32 -4.29
CA VAL A 279 -0.98 -4.76 -4.41
C VAL A 279 -0.35 -5.39 -5.66
N GLY A 280 0.14 -4.58 -6.61
CA GLY A 280 0.85 -5.01 -7.82
C GLY A 280 -0.05 -5.48 -8.96
N TYR A 281 -1.28 -4.96 -9.01
CA TYR A 281 -2.23 -5.13 -10.11
C TYR A 281 -3.30 -4.03 -10.07
N SER A 282 -4.05 -3.88 -11.16
CA SER A 282 -5.16 -2.92 -11.29
C SER A 282 -6.46 -3.48 -10.73
N TYR A 283 -7.29 -2.62 -10.15
CA TYR A 283 -8.66 -2.95 -9.77
C TYR A 283 -9.57 -2.98 -11.01
N PRO A 284 -10.47 -3.98 -11.17
CA PRO A 284 -11.44 -3.99 -12.27
C PRO A 284 -12.49 -2.88 -12.05
N GLU A 285 -12.46 -1.84 -12.88
CA GLU A 285 -13.33 -0.66 -12.73
C GLU A 285 -14.73 -0.91 -13.28
N ASN A 286 -14.82 -1.68 -14.37
CA ASN A 286 -16.07 -2.03 -15.02
C ASN A 286 -16.42 -3.51 -14.81
N PRO A 287 -17.71 -3.88 -14.69
CA PRO A 287 -18.13 -5.28 -14.60
C PRO A 287 -17.65 -6.15 -15.76
N SER A 288 -17.43 -5.58 -16.95
CA SER A 288 -16.92 -6.30 -18.13
C SER A 288 -15.45 -6.72 -18.01
N GLU A 289 -14.67 -6.14 -17.10
CA GLU A 289 -13.28 -6.53 -16.83
C GLU A 289 -13.20 -7.78 -15.93
N ILE A 290 -14.32 -8.17 -15.34
CA ILE A 290 -14.42 -9.35 -14.48
C ILE A 290 -14.64 -10.57 -15.35
N ASP A 291 -13.64 -11.46 -15.40
CA ASP A 291 -13.82 -12.80 -15.95
C ASP A 291 -14.64 -13.65 -14.95
N GLU A 292 -15.87 -13.99 -15.33
CA GLU A 292 -16.80 -14.77 -14.50
C GLU A 292 -16.38 -16.24 -14.33
N ASN A 293 -15.59 -16.81 -15.25
CA ASN A 293 -15.04 -18.16 -15.08
C ASN A 293 -13.99 -18.16 -13.97
N LEU A 294 -13.02 -17.23 -14.04
CA LEU A 294 -11.99 -17.09 -12.99
C LEU A 294 -12.61 -16.77 -11.62
N LYS A 295 -13.67 -15.96 -11.59
CA LYS A 295 -14.44 -15.68 -10.37
C LYS A 295 -15.09 -16.93 -9.80
N THR A 296 -15.71 -17.75 -10.64
CA THR A 296 -16.37 -19.01 -10.24
C THR A 296 -15.35 -20.03 -9.74
N GLU A 297 -14.20 -20.13 -10.40
CA GLU A 297 -13.09 -20.97 -9.96
C GLU A 297 -12.55 -20.53 -8.59
N PHE A 298 -12.31 -19.23 -8.40
CA PHE A 298 -11.91 -18.68 -7.11
C PHE A 298 -12.94 -18.97 -6.01
N GLN A 299 -14.23 -18.79 -6.28
CA GLN A 299 -15.29 -19.10 -5.32
C GLN A 299 -15.32 -20.59 -4.97
N THR A 300 -15.11 -21.47 -5.96
CA THR A 300 -15.01 -22.92 -5.75
C THR A 300 -13.82 -23.25 -4.88
N PHE A 301 -12.65 -22.68 -5.17
CA PHE A 301 -11.44 -22.81 -4.37
C PHE A 301 -11.70 -22.41 -2.91
N ILE A 302 -12.29 -21.24 -2.64
CA ILE A 302 -12.57 -20.80 -1.26
C ILE A 302 -13.57 -21.75 -0.57
N ARG A 303 -14.60 -22.25 -1.26
CA ARG A 303 -15.55 -23.23 -0.71
C ARG A 303 -14.88 -24.58 -0.42
N GLN A 304 -13.92 -25.00 -1.23
CA GLN A 304 -13.16 -26.22 -0.96
C GLN A 304 -12.22 -26.05 0.22
N ILE A 305 -11.55 -24.90 0.38
CA ILE A 305 -10.68 -24.63 1.53
C ILE A 305 -11.48 -24.48 2.84
N TYR A 306 -12.61 -23.76 2.78
CA TYR A 306 -13.51 -23.51 3.90
C TYR A 306 -14.95 -23.95 3.56
N PRO A 307 -15.26 -25.26 3.72
CA PRO A 307 -16.53 -25.84 3.28
C PRO A 307 -17.71 -25.50 4.19
N VAL A 308 -17.46 -25.10 5.43
CA VAL A 308 -18.50 -24.69 6.39
C VAL A 308 -18.74 -23.20 6.24
N ASP A 309 -19.97 -22.80 5.96
CA ASP A 309 -20.34 -21.42 5.62
C ASP A 309 -19.99 -20.41 6.72
N ASP A 310 -20.31 -20.72 7.98
CA ASP A 310 -19.99 -19.87 9.13
C ASP A 310 -18.48 -19.70 9.34
N GLU A 311 -17.70 -20.75 9.10
CA GLU A 311 -16.23 -20.70 9.21
C GLU A 311 -15.62 -19.90 8.05
N ARG A 312 -16.17 -20.06 6.84
CA ARG A 312 -15.75 -19.29 5.67
C ARG A 312 -16.03 -17.81 5.84
N GLU A 313 -17.17 -17.45 6.43
CA GLU A 313 -17.53 -16.06 6.72
C GLU A 313 -16.57 -15.43 7.73
N ILE A 314 -16.24 -16.11 8.84
CA ILE A 314 -15.32 -15.55 9.84
C ILE A 314 -13.89 -15.40 9.27
N VAL A 315 -13.48 -16.31 8.39
CA VAL A 315 -12.21 -16.20 7.65
C VAL A 315 -12.24 -15.00 6.71
N GLN A 316 -13.32 -14.84 5.92
CA GLN A 316 -13.50 -13.70 5.02
C GLN A 316 -13.38 -12.39 5.78
N ARG A 317 -14.06 -12.31 6.94
CA ARG A 317 -14.01 -11.15 7.83
C ARG A 317 -12.61 -10.89 8.37
N TYR A 318 -11.88 -11.93 8.79
CA TYR A 318 -10.50 -11.78 9.24
C TYR A 318 -9.55 -11.32 8.13
N LEU A 319 -9.65 -11.90 6.93
CA LEU A 319 -8.82 -11.52 5.80
C LEU A 319 -9.18 -10.13 5.25
N GLY A 320 -10.44 -9.70 5.38
CA GLY A 320 -10.85 -8.31 5.17
C GLY A 320 -10.29 -7.36 6.22
N TYR A 321 -10.33 -7.74 7.50
CA TYR A 321 -9.70 -7.00 8.60
C TYR A 321 -8.19 -6.83 8.37
N CYS A 322 -7.51 -7.85 7.82
CA CYS A 322 -6.10 -7.79 7.42
C CYS A 322 -5.78 -6.70 6.38
N LEU A 323 -6.75 -6.12 5.68
CA LEU A 323 -6.49 -5.01 4.75
C LEU A 323 -6.13 -3.71 5.49
N LEU A 324 -6.63 -3.55 6.72
CA LEU A 324 -6.43 -2.34 7.51
C LEU A 324 -4.97 -2.21 7.97
N GLY A 325 -4.50 -0.98 8.21
CA GLY A 325 -3.19 -0.72 8.80
C GLY A 325 -3.17 -0.47 10.30
N ASP A 326 -4.25 -0.80 11.02
CA ASP A 326 -4.41 -0.62 12.47
C ASP A 326 -5.00 -1.88 13.14
N HIS A 327 -5.18 -1.89 14.46
CA HIS A 327 -5.73 -3.05 15.19
C HIS A 327 -7.01 -2.76 16.01
N PRO A 328 -8.12 -2.33 15.38
CA PRO A 328 -9.34 -2.01 16.13
C PRO A 328 -9.96 -3.22 16.86
N ALA A 329 -9.77 -4.45 16.35
CA ALA A 329 -10.26 -5.66 17.00
C ALA A 329 -9.26 -6.30 17.98
N LYS A 330 -7.97 -5.95 17.85
CA LYS A 330 -6.86 -6.50 18.63
C LYS A 330 -6.68 -8.02 18.56
N ILE A 331 -7.11 -8.65 17.47
CA ILE A 331 -7.01 -10.11 17.28
C ILE A 331 -5.94 -10.48 16.24
N PHE A 332 -5.48 -11.73 16.31
CA PHE A 332 -4.70 -12.41 15.27
C PHE A 332 -5.28 -13.81 15.01
N ALA A 333 -4.98 -14.39 13.85
CA ALA A 333 -5.49 -15.70 13.47
C ALA A 333 -4.43 -16.80 13.53
N MET A 334 -4.89 -17.99 13.89
CA MET A 334 -4.13 -19.22 13.91
C MET A 334 -4.84 -20.22 13.00
N PHE A 335 -4.20 -20.59 11.89
CA PHE A 335 -4.68 -21.59 10.96
C PHE A 335 -4.08 -22.93 11.32
N THR A 336 -4.94 -23.88 11.65
CA THR A 336 -4.54 -25.23 12.05
C THR A 336 -5.40 -26.31 11.43
N ASP A 337 -4.92 -27.55 11.47
CA ASP A 337 -5.61 -28.73 10.95
C ASP A 337 -5.39 -29.93 11.88
N LYS A 338 -6.30 -30.92 11.85
CA LYS A 338 -6.18 -32.22 12.54
C LYS A 338 -5.86 -33.35 11.54
N ARG A 339 -6.04 -33.10 10.24
CA ARG A 339 -5.84 -34.07 9.16
C ARG A 339 -4.45 -33.88 8.55
N LYS A 340 -3.42 -34.48 9.17
CA LYS A 340 -1.98 -34.48 8.81
C LYS A 340 -1.60 -34.06 7.37
N GLY A 341 -1.54 -32.76 7.06
CA GLY A 341 -1.00 -32.21 5.81
C GLY A 341 -1.99 -32.08 4.63
N HIS A 342 -1.66 -31.23 3.65
CA HIS A 342 -2.47 -30.95 2.45
C HIS A 342 -3.91 -30.48 2.72
N ASN A 343 -4.07 -29.41 3.50
CA ASN A 343 -5.36 -28.82 3.91
C ASN A 343 -5.57 -27.41 3.35
N GLY A 344 -4.66 -26.95 2.50
CA GLY A 344 -4.74 -25.64 1.85
C GLY A 344 -4.29 -24.43 2.67
N LYS A 345 -3.77 -24.61 3.91
CA LYS A 345 -3.24 -23.53 4.76
C LYS A 345 -2.16 -22.69 4.07
N SER A 346 -1.09 -23.34 3.62
CA SER A 346 0.01 -22.65 2.92
C SER A 346 -0.44 -22.08 1.57
N THR A 347 -1.41 -22.73 0.90
CA THR A 347 -1.96 -22.24 -0.37
C THR A 347 -2.75 -20.94 -0.19
N ILE A 348 -3.62 -20.86 0.83
CA ILE A 348 -4.33 -19.60 1.12
C ILE A 348 -3.37 -18.51 1.59
N ALA A 349 -2.35 -18.84 2.39
CA ALA A 349 -1.32 -17.87 2.78
C ALA A 349 -0.49 -17.37 1.58
N LYS A 350 -0.20 -18.24 0.61
CA LYS A 350 0.44 -17.87 -0.66
C LYS A 350 -0.45 -16.92 -1.48
N LEU A 351 -1.76 -17.19 -1.56
CA LEU A 351 -2.72 -16.30 -2.22
C LEU A 351 -2.81 -14.94 -1.52
N VAL A 352 -2.88 -14.91 -0.19
CA VAL A 352 -2.89 -13.67 0.60
C VAL A 352 -1.64 -12.82 0.32
N ASN A 353 -0.45 -13.43 0.32
CA ASN A 353 0.79 -12.73 0.00
C ASN A 353 0.79 -12.17 -1.43
N LYS A 354 0.38 -12.99 -2.42
CA LYS A 354 0.28 -12.56 -3.82
C LYS A 354 -0.74 -11.45 -4.03
N ALA A 355 -1.90 -11.54 -3.40
CA ALA A 355 -3.01 -10.60 -3.59
C ALA A 355 -2.81 -9.27 -2.89
N LEU A 356 -1.93 -9.19 -1.89
CA LEU A 356 -1.63 -7.96 -1.15
C LEU A 356 -0.28 -7.33 -1.51
N GLY A 357 0.55 -7.98 -2.32
CA GLY A 357 1.79 -7.39 -2.84
C GLY A 357 2.67 -6.79 -1.74
N ASP A 358 2.99 -5.50 -1.86
CA ASP A 358 3.86 -4.75 -0.93
C ASP A 358 3.31 -4.63 0.49
N TYR A 359 2.06 -5.03 0.71
CA TYR A 359 1.37 -5.00 1.99
C TYR A 359 1.41 -6.33 2.74
N ALA A 360 1.97 -7.40 2.15
CA ALA A 360 2.08 -8.71 2.79
C ALA A 360 3.52 -9.23 2.79
N ARG A 361 3.83 -10.10 3.76
CA ARG A 361 5.13 -10.78 3.81
C ARG A 361 5.12 -12.08 4.60
N LYS A 362 6.18 -12.87 4.42
CA LYS A 362 6.56 -13.91 5.39
C LYS A 362 7.04 -13.25 6.69
N GLY A 363 6.46 -13.69 7.79
CA GLY A 363 6.82 -13.29 9.15
C GLY A 363 8.11 -13.96 9.61
N SER A 364 8.86 -13.27 10.46
CA SER A 364 10.04 -13.83 11.12
C SER A 364 9.61 -14.43 12.45
N ASN A 365 9.72 -15.75 12.59
CA ASN A 365 9.29 -16.45 13.81
C ASN A 365 10.05 -15.99 15.07
N ALA A 366 11.24 -15.40 14.93
CA ALA A 366 11.97 -14.79 16.04
C ALA A 366 11.17 -13.67 16.74
N LEU A 367 10.25 -12.99 16.03
CA LEU A 367 9.46 -11.88 16.58
C LEU A 367 8.32 -12.33 17.50
N ILE A 368 8.01 -13.62 17.52
CA ILE A 368 6.84 -14.16 18.22
C ILE A 368 7.22 -15.13 19.33
N TYR A 369 8.49 -15.54 19.39
CA TYR A 369 9.02 -16.38 20.44
C TYR A 369 9.65 -15.56 21.55
N LYS A 370 9.69 -16.12 22.76
CA LYS A 370 10.53 -15.60 23.84
C LYS A 370 12.00 -15.69 23.44
N THR A 371 12.74 -14.63 23.73
CA THR A 371 14.19 -14.59 23.52
C THR A 371 14.89 -15.28 24.68
N ASP A 372 15.74 -16.26 24.36
CA ASP A 372 16.39 -17.12 25.35
C ASP A 372 17.71 -16.55 25.89
N ASN A 373 18.28 -15.56 25.20
CA ASN A 373 19.57 -14.96 25.52
C ASN A 373 19.43 -13.43 25.59
N HIS A 374 19.92 -12.83 26.68
CA HIS A 374 20.12 -11.38 26.80
C HIS A 374 21.16 -10.80 25.81
N ASN A 375 21.81 -11.66 25.00
CA ASN A 375 22.90 -11.31 24.08
C ASN A 375 22.49 -11.24 22.60
N GLU A 376 21.22 -11.41 22.23
CA GLU A 376 20.80 -11.01 20.88
C GLU A 376 20.91 -9.48 20.78
N THR A 377 21.85 -9.02 19.95
CA THR A 377 22.16 -7.60 19.81
C THR A 377 20.90 -6.84 19.38
N VAL A 378 20.57 -5.79 20.13
CA VAL A 378 19.44 -4.87 19.92
C VAL A 378 19.33 -4.41 18.45
N ASP A 379 20.46 -4.35 17.74
CA ASP A 379 20.54 -3.97 16.32
C ASP A 379 19.85 -4.96 15.36
N SER A 380 19.92 -6.27 15.60
CA SER A 380 19.30 -7.30 14.73
C SER A 380 17.76 -7.26 14.80
N HIS A 381 17.22 -7.04 16.01
CA HIS A 381 15.78 -6.83 16.21
C HIS A 381 15.30 -5.53 15.55
N SER A 382 16.06 -4.44 15.65
CA SER A 382 15.67 -3.13 15.10
C SER A 382 15.56 -3.12 13.56
N ALA A 383 16.48 -3.80 12.85
CA ALA A 383 16.45 -3.94 11.40
C ALA A 383 15.37 -4.93 10.93
N GLY A 384 15.05 -5.96 11.72
CA GLY A 384 13.94 -6.87 11.44
C GLY A 384 12.57 -6.18 11.51
N MET A 385 12.41 -5.22 12.43
CA MET A 385 11.16 -4.50 12.63
C MET A 385 10.83 -3.52 11.51
N ILE A 386 11.82 -2.78 10.99
CA ILE A 386 11.53 -1.74 9.98
C ILE A 386 10.88 -2.31 8.71
N ALA A 387 11.18 -3.57 8.39
CA ALA A 387 10.58 -4.24 7.24
C ALA A 387 9.08 -4.53 7.41
N TYR A 388 8.49 -4.28 8.60
CA TYR A 388 7.04 -4.33 8.84
C TYR A 388 6.36 -2.96 8.72
N GLN A 389 7.10 -1.89 8.42
CA GLN A 389 6.50 -0.58 8.17
C GLN A 389 5.56 -0.64 6.96
N GLY A 390 4.30 -0.27 7.19
CA GLY A 390 3.24 -0.29 6.17
C GLY A 390 2.79 -1.68 5.73
N ILE A 391 3.29 -2.77 6.35
CA ILE A 391 2.79 -4.12 6.13
C ILE A 391 1.43 -4.28 6.85
N ARG A 392 0.50 -4.97 6.20
CA ARG A 392 -0.87 -5.20 6.67
C ARG A 392 -1.07 -6.62 7.16
N VAL A 393 -0.37 -7.60 6.60
CA VAL A 393 -0.39 -8.99 7.06
C VAL A 393 0.98 -9.65 6.99
N ALA A 394 1.28 -10.49 7.99
CA ALA A 394 2.46 -11.34 8.01
C ALA A 394 2.09 -12.78 8.32
N CYS A 395 2.53 -13.70 7.45
CA CYS A 395 2.31 -15.14 7.59
C CYS A 395 3.51 -15.79 8.27
N PHE A 396 3.29 -16.39 9.44
CA PHE A 396 4.28 -17.13 10.22
C PHE A 396 4.03 -18.62 10.01
N GLU A 397 4.98 -19.30 9.41
CA GLU A 397 4.89 -20.71 9.04
C GLU A 397 6.02 -21.49 9.71
N GLU A 398 5.92 -22.81 9.76
CA GLU A 398 6.98 -23.68 10.31
C GLU A 398 7.32 -23.33 11.76
N LEU A 399 6.29 -23.15 12.60
CA LEU A 399 6.49 -22.90 14.01
C LEU A 399 7.19 -24.09 14.67
N ASP A 400 8.15 -23.79 15.55
CA ASP A 400 8.86 -24.77 16.36
C ASP A 400 8.07 -25.00 17.64
N PRO A 401 7.42 -26.16 17.82
CA PRO A 401 6.62 -26.45 19.01
C PRO A 401 7.46 -26.52 20.29
N LYS A 402 8.79 -26.58 20.20
CA LYS A 402 9.68 -26.60 21.37
C LYS A 402 9.96 -25.19 21.91
N ARG A 403 9.69 -24.14 21.12
CA ARG A 403 9.87 -22.74 21.50
C ARG A 403 8.56 -22.16 22.02
N MET A 404 8.66 -21.41 23.11
CA MET A 404 7.51 -20.74 23.71
C MET A 404 7.24 -19.41 22.99
N LEU A 405 5.99 -19.16 22.63
CA LEU A 405 5.55 -17.85 22.17
C LEU A 405 5.64 -16.84 23.32
N ASP A 406 5.92 -15.60 22.95
CA ASP A 406 5.94 -14.49 23.90
C ASP A 406 4.55 -13.83 23.96
N ASN A 407 3.80 -14.17 25.03
CA ASN A 407 2.49 -13.61 25.29
C ASN A 407 2.47 -12.08 25.29
N GLN A 408 3.47 -11.43 25.90
CA GLN A 408 3.47 -9.99 26.05
C GLN A 408 3.65 -9.31 24.69
N GLU A 409 4.65 -9.78 23.96
CA GLU A 409 4.98 -9.35 22.61
C GLU A 409 3.80 -9.56 21.62
N LEU A 410 3.10 -10.70 21.68
CA LEU A 410 1.89 -10.94 20.90
C LEU A 410 0.76 -9.97 21.24
N LYS A 411 0.56 -9.67 22.53
CA LYS A 411 -0.47 -8.72 23.00
C LYS A 411 -0.14 -7.29 22.59
N ASP A 412 1.14 -6.92 22.62
CA ASP A 412 1.60 -5.58 22.27
C ASP A 412 1.51 -5.33 20.76
N ARG A 413 1.97 -6.28 19.93
CA ARG A 413 1.84 -6.17 18.46
C ARG A 413 0.40 -6.11 18.00
N ASN A 414 -0.49 -6.91 18.59
CA ASN A 414 -1.91 -6.86 18.25
C ASN A 414 -2.69 -5.80 19.06
N GLY A 415 -2.03 -5.01 19.90
CA GLY A 415 -2.68 -4.01 20.77
C GLY A 415 -3.10 -2.71 20.07
N GLY A 416 -2.48 -2.41 18.91
CA GLY A 416 -2.82 -1.27 18.05
C GLY A 416 -2.14 0.06 18.35
N ASN A 417 -1.50 0.21 19.52
CA ASN A 417 -0.86 1.46 19.95
C ASN A 417 0.65 1.35 20.12
N SER A 418 1.23 0.22 19.74
CA SER A 418 2.65 -0.06 19.95
C SER A 418 3.48 0.63 18.87
N MET A 419 4.32 1.57 19.31
CA MET A 419 5.30 2.27 18.48
C MET A 419 6.59 1.47 18.47
N PHE A 420 7.09 1.17 17.27
CA PHE A 420 8.33 0.46 17.06
C PHE A 420 9.35 1.39 16.42
N GLU A 421 10.62 1.13 16.73
CA GLU A 421 11.76 1.87 16.22
C GLU A 421 12.67 0.92 15.45
N GLY A 422 13.11 1.34 14.27
CA GLY A 422 13.99 0.55 13.43
C GLY A 422 14.86 1.42 12.53
N ARG A 423 16.00 0.89 12.09
CA ARG A 423 16.90 1.59 11.16
C ARG A 423 16.77 1.00 9.77
N HIS A 424 16.58 1.87 8.78
CA HIS A 424 16.70 1.46 7.38
C HIS A 424 18.14 1.07 7.07
N PHE A 425 18.33 0.10 6.18
CA PHE A 425 19.67 -0.34 5.76
C PHE A 425 20.49 0.86 5.24
N ARG A 426 21.68 1.08 5.81
CA ARG A 426 22.58 2.21 5.51
C ARG A 426 22.03 3.60 5.87
N SER A 427 21.05 3.69 6.77
CA SER A 427 20.58 4.97 7.31
C SER A 427 21.03 5.16 8.75
N ASP A 428 21.62 6.32 9.04
CA ASP A 428 21.97 6.73 10.42
C ASP A 428 20.72 7.12 11.24
N LYS A 429 19.52 7.07 10.65
CA LYS A 429 18.28 7.52 11.28
C LYS A 429 17.39 6.36 11.69
N ILE A 430 16.89 6.44 12.92
CA ILE A 430 15.84 5.58 13.45
C ILE A 430 14.50 6.10 12.92
N ALA A 431 13.78 5.26 12.19
CA ALA A 431 12.40 5.49 11.81
C ALA A 431 11.48 4.91 12.90
N LYS A 432 10.43 5.66 13.23
CA LYS A 432 9.39 5.21 14.15
C LYS A 432 8.12 4.90 13.36
N PHE A 433 7.49 3.78 13.64
CA PHE A 433 6.23 3.41 13.00
C PHE A 433 5.32 2.65 13.95
N THR A 434 4.01 2.75 13.75
CA THR A 434 3.02 1.95 14.50
C THR A 434 2.88 0.59 13.83
N TRP A 435 2.84 -0.48 14.63
CA TRP A 435 2.60 -1.81 14.09
C TRP A 435 1.15 -1.97 13.64
N GLY A 436 0.95 -2.01 12.32
CA GLY A 436 -0.34 -2.25 11.67
C GLY A 436 -0.55 -3.69 11.16
N THR A 437 0.44 -4.57 11.37
CA THR A 437 0.49 -5.88 10.72
C THR A 437 -0.37 -6.91 11.47
N LYS A 438 -1.33 -7.52 10.80
CA LYS A 438 -2.06 -8.69 11.32
C LYS A 438 -1.21 -9.93 11.18
N MET A 439 -1.26 -10.77 12.20
CA MET A 439 -0.46 -11.98 12.23
C MET A 439 -1.30 -13.17 11.82
N LEU A 440 -0.80 -13.97 10.89
CA LEU A 440 -1.40 -15.23 10.50
C LEU A 440 -0.42 -16.35 10.84
N LEU A 441 -0.70 -17.12 11.88
CA LEU A 441 0.14 -18.23 12.32
C LEU A 441 -0.36 -19.53 11.71
N LEU A 442 0.48 -20.24 10.99
CA LEU A 442 0.16 -21.50 10.33
C LEU A 442 0.97 -22.63 10.96
N PHE A 443 0.28 -23.65 11.45
CA PHE A 443 0.88 -24.86 12.00
C PHE A 443 -0.09 -26.03 11.87
N ASN A 444 0.42 -27.26 11.91
CA ASN A 444 -0.41 -28.46 12.00
C ASN A 444 -0.65 -28.80 13.48
N ASP A 445 -1.64 -29.64 13.79
CA ASP A 445 -1.99 -30.03 15.18
C ASP A 445 -0.78 -30.43 16.04
N ALA A 446 0.09 -31.29 15.49
CA ALA A 446 1.27 -31.79 16.18
C ALA A 446 2.30 -30.70 16.53
N ASN A 447 2.24 -29.57 15.82
CA ASN A 447 3.12 -28.42 16.02
C ASN A 447 2.36 -27.26 16.67
N PHE A 448 1.30 -27.54 17.43
CA PHE A 448 0.60 -26.52 18.19
C PHE A 448 1.60 -25.75 19.08
N PRO A 449 1.68 -24.42 18.96
CA PRO A 449 2.74 -23.66 19.62
C PRO A 449 2.52 -23.58 21.13
N GLN A 450 3.61 -23.61 21.89
CA GLN A 450 3.56 -23.49 23.35
C GLN A 450 3.43 -22.02 23.77
N PHE A 451 2.51 -21.72 24.68
CA PHE A 451 2.36 -20.40 25.31
C PHE A 451 1.70 -20.58 26.68
N ASP A 452 1.57 -19.50 27.44
CA ASP A 452 0.86 -19.57 28.72
C ASP A 452 -0.67 -19.57 28.50
N PHE A 453 -1.27 -20.76 28.64
CA PHE A 453 -2.70 -21.02 28.47
C PHE A 453 -3.60 -20.40 29.54
N THR A 454 -3.02 -19.83 30.61
CA THR A 454 -3.78 -19.12 31.66
C THR A 454 -4.02 -17.64 31.34
N ASP A 455 -3.34 -17.10 30.33
CA ASP A 455 -3.46 -15.69 29.94
C ASP A 455 -4.74 -15.45 29.12
N SER A 456 -5.86 -15.24 29.83
CA SER A 456 -7.16 -14.96 29.22
C SER A 456 -7.11 -13.79 28.23
N ALA A 457 -6.31 -12.76 28.51
CA ALA A 457 -6.15 -11.61 27.64
C ALA A 457 -5.45 -11.97 26.32
N LEU A 458 -4.48 -12.90 26.31
CA LEU A 458 -3.93 -13.42 25.06
C LEU A 458 -4.96 -14.31 24.34
N LEU A 459 -5.62 -15.19 25.08
CA LEU A 459 -6.63 -16.09 24.51
C LEU A 459 -7.71 -15.29 23.79
N ASP A 460 -8.25 -14.22 24.36
CA ASP A 460 -9.28 -13.39 23.72
C ASP A 460 -8.84 -12.76 22.38
N ARG A 461 -7.52 -12.60 22.17
CA ARG A 461 -6.94 -12.12 20.91
C ARG A 461 -6.77 -13.22 19.86
N MET A 462 -6.87 -14.49 20.23
CA MET A 462 -6.65 -15.63 19.33
C MET A 462 -7.95 -16.04 18.62
N LEU A 463 -7.97 -15.85 17.30
CA LEU A 463 -8.96 -16.44 16.40
C LEU A 463 -8.40 -17.74 15.81
N ILE A 464 -8.88 -18.88 16.29
CA ILE A 464 -8.47 -20.19 15.76
C ILE A 464 -9.42 -20.57 14.61
N ILE A 465 -8.83 -20.81 13.43
CA ILE A 465 -9.53 -21.21 12.22
C ILE A 465 -9.07 -22.62 11.85
N HIS A 466 -10.04 -23.49 11.65
CA HIS A 466 -9.78 -24.87 11.34
C HIS A 466 -9.87 -25.19 9.85
N HIS A 467 -8.81 -25.78 9.30
CA HIS A 467 -8.78 -26.29 7.95
C HIS A 467 -9.24 -27.75 7.91
N ARG A 468 -10.55 -27.94 7.74
CA ARG A 468 -11.23 -29.26 7.68
C ARG A 468 -10.85 -30.08 6.45
N SER A 469 -10.56 -29.38 5.36
CA SER A 469 -10.43 -30.00 4.06
C SER A 469 -9.15 -30.81 3.92
N ARG A 470 -9.21 -31.83 3.07
CA ARG A 470 -8.06 -32.66 2.70
C ARG A 470 -7.97 -32.79 1.19
N PHE A 471 -6.78 -32.52 0.65
CA PHE A 471 -6.51 -32.57 -0.77
C PHE A 471 -5.53 -33.72 -1.08
N TYR A 472 -5.89 -34.58 -2.04
CA TYR A 472 -5.04 -35.70 -2.47
C TYR A 472 -4.49 -35.47 -3.88
N LYS A 473 -3.16 -35.48 -4.01
CA LYS A 473 -2.44 -35.42 -5.30
C LYS A 473 -2.39 -36.75 -6.05
N ASP A 474 -2.42 -37.87 -5.34
CA ASP A 474 -2.47 -39.22 -5.93
C ASP A 474 -3.92 -39.67 -6.15
N GLU A 475 -4.24 -40.15 -7.35
CA GLU A 475 -5.62 -40.43 -7.76
C GLU A 475 -6.19 -41.65 -7.02
N GLU A 476 -5.36 -42.68 -6.83
CA GLU A 476 -5.76 -43.88 -6.10
C GLU A 476 -6.08 -43.55 -4.63
N GLN A 477 -5.24 -42.72 -3.99
CA GLN A 477 -5.50 -42.22 -2.64
C GLN A 477 -6.77 -41.36 -2.58
N PHE A 478 -7.02 -40.51 -3.58
CA PHE A 478 -8.26 -39.75 -3.65
C PHE A 478 -9.49 -40.67 -3.73
N LEU A 479 -9.51 -41.63 -4.67
CA LEU A 479 -10.64 -42.55 -4.87
C LEU A 479 -10.94 -43.38 -3.62
N LYS A 480 -9.91 -43.74 -2.83
CA LYS A 480 -10.06 -44.44 -1.54
C LYS A 480 -10.76 -43.59 -0.47
N HIS A 481 -10.52 -42.28 -0.46
CA HIS A 481 -10.97 -41.38 0.61
C HIS A 481 -12.06 -40.38 0.17
N GLN A 482 -12.54 -40.44 -1.08
CA GLN A 482 -13.50 -39.48 -1.64
C GLN A 482 -14.85 -39.45 -0.91
N HIS A 483 -15.20 -40.51 -0.17
CA HIS A 483 -16.41 -40.59 0.64
C HIS A 483 -16.28 -39.89 2.00
N GLU A 484 -15.06 -39.52 2.40
CA GLU A 484 -14.83 -38.77 3.63
C GLU A 484 -15.26 -37.30 3.48
N ASN A 485 -15.76 -36.72 4.56
CA ASN A 485 -16.18 -35.32 4.56
C ASN A 485 -15.02 -34.38 4.18
N TYR A 486 -15.33 -33.41 3.32
CA TYR A 486 -14.41 -32.35 2.90
C TYR A 486 -13.11 -32.86 2.26
N THR A 487 -13.18 -34.00 1.56
CA THR A 487 -12.08 -34.55 0.79
C THR A 487 -12.21 -34.17 -0.68
N TYR A 488 -11.12 -33.67 -1.26
CA TYR A 488 -11.07 -33.19 -2.63
C TYR A 488 -9.84 -33.72 -3.37
N ARG A 489 -9.95 -33.78 -4.71
CA ARG A 489 -8.80 -33.98 -5.59
C ARG A 489 -7.95 -32.70 -5.57
N ALA A 490 -6.64 -32.84 -5.44
CA ALA A 490 -5.74 -31.70 -5.57
C ALA A 490 -5.57 -31.35 -7.05
N GLU A 491 -5.75 -30.07 -7.38
CA GLU A 491 -5.46 -29.50 -8.70
C GLU A 491 -4.16 -28.68 -8.62
N GLU A 492 -3.46 -28.57 -9.75
CA GLU A 492 -2.32 -27.65 -9.87
C GLU A 492 -2.86 -26.24 -10.14
N ILE A 493 -2.83 -25.39 -9.10
CA ILE A 493 -3.48 -24.08 -9.09
C ILE A 493 -2.50 -22.91 -8.92
N ASP A 494 -1.19 -23.18 -8.93
CA ASP A 494 -0.17 -22.19 -8.63
C ASP A 494 -0.20 -20.98 -9.57
N GLU A 495 -0.41 -21.21 -10.87
CA GLU A 495 -0.58 -20.15 -11.87
C GLU A 495 -1.91 -19.40 -11.70
N LYS A 496 -2.97 -20.11 -11.28
CA LYS A 496 -4.29 -19.51 -11.02
C LYS A 496 -4.26 -18.54 -9.84
N LEU A 497 -3.36 -18.73 -8.86
CA LEU A 497 -3.24 -17.83 -7.72
C LEU A 497 -2.95 -16.37 -8.12
N ASP A 498 -2.17 -16.16 -9.19
CA ASP A 498 -1.88 -14.82 -9.69
C ASP A 498 -3.09 -14.19 -10.41
N GLN A 499 -3.90 -15.01 -11.09
CA GLN A 499 -5.14 -14.58 -11.73
C GLN A 499 -6.25 -14.31 -10.71
N TRP A 500 -6.24 -15.02 -9.58
CA TRP A 500 -7.25 -14.86 -8.52
C TRP A 500 -7.04 -13.64 -7.62
N ARG A 501 -5.93 -12.90 -7.74
CA ARG A 501 -5.61 -11.76 -6.88
C ARG A 501 -6.74 -10.71 -6.81
N PRO A 502 -7.32 -10.22 -7.92
CA PRO A 502 -8.40 -9.24 -7.87
C PRO A 502 -9.67 -9.79 -7.20
N TYR A 503 -10.01 -11.05 -7.45
CA TYR A 503 -11.18 -11.71 -6.88
C TYR A 503 -11.03 -11.95 -5.38
N PHE A 504 -9.82 -12.31 -4.94
CA PHE A 504 -9.49 -12.38 -3.51
C PHE A 504 -9.68 -11.02 -2.84
N LEU A 505 -9.18 -9.94 -3.45
CA LEU A 505 -9.33 -8.60 -2.90
C LEU A 505 -10.81 -8.19 -2.80
N MET A 506 -11.62 -8.42 -3.84
CA MET A 506 -13.06 -8.17 -3.80
C MET A 506 -13.75 -8.96 -2.68
N TRP A 507 -13.39 -10.23 -2.52
CA TRP A 507 -13.91 -11.10 -1.47
C TRP A 507 -13.49 -10.63 -0.07
N ALA A 508 -12.23 -10.20 0.10
CA ALA A 508 -11.73 -9.65 1.35
C ALA A 508 -12.40 -8.30 1.70
N LEU A 509 -12.65 -7.43 0.71
CA LEU A 509 -13.38 -6.17 0.93
C LEU A 509 -14.80 -6.41 1.44
N GLU A 510 -15.49 -7.43 0.93
CA GLU A 510 -16.80 -7.80 1.45
C GLU A 510 -16.70 -8.30 2.90
N GLY A 511 -15.64 -9.05 3.24
CA GLY A 511 -15.30 -9.39 4.61
C GLY A 511 -15.07 -8.16 5.50
N LEU A 512 -14.40 -7.13 4.97
CA LEU A 512 -14.17 -5.88 5.69
C LEU A 512 -15.47 -5.10 5.93
N LYS A 513 -16.40 -5.09 4.96
CA LYS A 513 -17.74 -4.51 5.17
C LYS A 513 -18.48 -5.25 6.30
N ASN A 514 -18.46 -6.59 6.28
CA ASN A 514 -19.08 -7.39 7.33
C ASN A 514 -18.43 -7.14 8.70
N TYR A 515 -17.11 -6.94 8.72
CA TYR A 515 -16.39 -6.52 9.92
C TYR A 515 -16.89 -5.18 10.47
N TRP A 516 -17.13 -4.18 9.61
CA TRP A 516 -17.67 -2.89 10.07
C TRP A 516 -19.06 -2.98 10.70
N ILE A 517 -19.88 -3.93 10.26
CA ILE A 517 -21.23 -4.14 10.79
C ILE A 517 -21.22 -4.94 12.10
N THR A 518 -20.47 -6.05 12.12
CA THR A 518 -20.60 -7.09 13.15
C THR A 518 -19.37 -7.25 14.05
N ASN A 519 -18.23 -6.70 13.65
CA ASN A 519 -16.92 -6.91 14.27
C ASN A 519 -16.66 -8.43 14.44
N PHE A 520 -15.94 -8.89 15.46
CA PHE A 520 -15.77 -10.32 15.79
C PHE A 520 -16.69 -10.78 16.92
N ARG A 521 -17.88 -10.15 17.09
CA ARG A 521 -18.82 -10.49 18.18
C ARG A 521 -19.45 -11.89 18.05
N HIS A 522 -19.55 -12.40 16.83
CA HIS A 522 -20.19 -13.69 16.51
C HIS A 522 -19.19 -14.69 15.93
N ILE A 523 -18.20 -15.10 16.73
CA ILE A 523 -17.32 -16.23 16.36
C ILE A 523 -18.15 -17.52 16.36
N PRO A 524 -18.11 -18.34 15.28
CA PRO A 524 -18.86 -19.58 15.20
C PRO A 524 -18.63 -20.50 16.41
N LYS A 525 -19.69 -21.17 16.88
CA LYS A 525 -19.63 -22.07 18.05
C LYS A 525 -18.58 -23.16 17.87
N GLU A 526 -18.46 -23.70 16.66
CA GLU A 526 -17.47 -24.72 16.34
C GLU A 526 -16.04 -24.17 16.46
N CYS A 527 -15.72 -22.98 15.95
CA CYS A 527 -14.39 -22.36 16.16
C CYS A 527 -14.05 -22.20 17.65
N LYS A 528 -15.03 -21.84 18.50
CA LYS A 528 -14.82 -21.74 19.96
C LYS A 528 -14.56 -23.10 20.60
N LYS A 529 -15.40 -24.10 20.34
CA LYS A 529 -15.20 -25.47 20.83
C LYS A 529 -13.85 -26.04 20.42
N TRP A 530 -13.42 -25.72 19.21
CA TRP A 530 -12.14 -26.16 18.68
C TRP A 530 -10.96 -25.54 19.41
N LYS A 531 -11.02 -24.22 19.64
CA LYS A 531 -10.04 -23.54 20.49
C LYS A 531 -9.99 -24.14 21.89
N GLU A 532 -11.15 -24.37 22.50
CA GLU A 532 -11.25 -25.01 23.81
C GLU A 532 -10.65 -26.43 23.79
N SER A 533 -10.92 -27.24 22.76
CA SER A 533 -10.32 -28.57 22.59
C SER A 533 -8.80 -28.50 22.54
N LEU A 534 -8.23 -27.63 21.70
CA LEU A 534 -6.78 -27.50 21.54
C LEU A 534 -6.11 -27.02 22.82
N ILE A 535 -6.72 -26.08 23.55
CA ILE A 535 -6.21 -25.60 24.83
C ILE A 535 -6.29 -26.71 25.88
N ASN A 536 -7.42 -27.41 25.97
CA ASN A 536 -7.62 -28.51 26.91
C ASN A 536 -6.66 -29.68 26.65
N GLU A 537 -6.39 -30.01 25.38
CA GLU A 537 -5.42 -31.04 24.98
C GLU A 537 -3.98 -30.69 25.40
N GLN A 538 -3.68 -29.41 25.64
CA GLN A 538 -2.37 -28.93 26.12
C GLN A 538 -2.38 -28.58 27.62
N ASP A 539 -3.52 -28.69 28.31
CA ASP A 539 -3.65 -28.41 29.75
C ASP A 539 -3.17 -29.61 30.56
N THR A 540 -1.87 -29.65 30.80
CA THR A 540 -1.19 -30.70 31.57
C THR A 540 -1.69 -30.78 33.02
N VAL A 541 -2.22 -29.70 33.59
CA VAL A 541 -2.77 -29.73 34.95
C VAL A 541 -4.12 -30.45 34.95
N LYS A 542 -4.96 -30.17 33.95
CA LYS A 542 -6.21 -30.91 33.77
C LYS A 542 -5.97 -32.39 33.52
N GLU A 543 -5.05 -32.72 32.61
CA GLU A 543 -4.67 -34.11 32.36
C GLU A 543 -4.15 -34.79 33.64
N PHE A 544 -3.30 -34.10 34.42
CA PHE A 544 -2.84 -34.59 35.72
C PHE A 544 -3.99 -34.84 36.69
N VAL A 545 -4.93 -33.91 36.84
CA VAL A 545 -6.09 -34.08 37.74
C VAL A 545 -6.91 -35.29 37.31
N GLU A 546 -7.24 -35.41 36.02
CA GLU A 546 -8.03 -36.52 35.50
C GLU A 546 -7.33 -37.88 35.65
N MET A 547 -6.01 -37.91 35.42
CA MET A 547 -5.21 -39.14 35.49
C MET A 547 -4.76 -39.53 36.89
N SER A 548 -4.56 -38.57 37.79
CA SER A 548 -3.86 -38.79 39.05
C SER A 548 -4.69 -38.45 40.29
N ILE A 549 -5.86 -37.82 40.15
CA ILE A 549 -6.74 -37.45 41.27
C ILE A 549 -8.13 -38.07 41.08
N GLU A 550 -8.70 -38.61 42.15
CA GLU A 550 -10.04 -39.17 42.18
C GLU A 550 -10.88 -38.53 43.28
N LYS A 551 -12.15 -38.24 42.98
CA LYS A 551 -13.11 -37.71 43.96
C LYS A 551 -13.71 -38.84 44.79
N THR A 552 -13.63 -38.73 46.10
CA THR A 552 -14.16 -39.73 47.04
C THR A 552 -15.37 -39.19 47.81
N GLN A 553 -16.23 -40.10 48.25
CA GLN A 553 -17.34 -39.77 49.15
C GLN A 553 -16.85 -39.55 50.59
N ASP A 554 -15.74 -40.18 50.97
CA ASP A 554 -15.10 -40.00 52.27
C ASP A 554 -14.32 -38.68 52.33
N LEU A 555 -14.77 -37.74 53.15
CA LEU A 555 -14.15 -36.42 53.35
C LEU A 555 -12.87 -36.45 54.19
N THR A 556 -12.52 -37.60 54.79
CA THR A 556 -11.25 -37.80 55.49
C THR A 556 -10.08 -38.02 54.52
N ASN A 557 -10.37 -38.46 53.30
CA ASN A 557 -9.38 -38.52 52.22
C ASN A 557 -8.99 -37.11 51.80
N THR A 558 -7.69 -36.84 51.71
CA THR A 558 -7.19 -35.52 51.35
C THR A 558 -6.07 -35.59 50.33
N VAL A 559 -6.06 -34.63 49.39
CA VAL A 559 -4.91 -34.37 48.52
C VAL A 559 -4.24 -33.07 48.95
N SER A 560 -3.00 -33.17 49.42
CA SER A 560 -2.17 -32.02 49.79
C SER A 560 -1.72 -31.25 48.55
N LYS A 561 -1.79 -29.90 48.59
CA LYS A 561 -1.33 -29.06 47.46
C LYS A 561 0.13 -29.32 47.13
N VAL A 562 0.97 -29.47 48.16
CA VAL A 562 2.42 -29.68 48.01
C VAL A 562 2.69 -31.04 47.38
N GLU A 563 1.91 -32.06 47.76
CA GLU A 563 2.06 -33.42 47.25
C GLU A 563 1.58 -33.53 45.80
N ALA A 564 0.40 -32.96 45.50
CA ALA A 564 -0.11 -32.87 44.14
C ALA A 564 0.86 -32.12 43.22
N TYR A 565 1.38 -30.97 43.67
CA TYR A 565 2.34 -30.20 42.88
C TYR A 565 3.64 -30.97 42.68
N LYS A 566 4.20 -31.61 43.71
CA LYS A 566 5.39 -32.46 43.56
C LYS A 566 5.18 -33.57 42.53
N ARG A 567 4.05 -34.29 42.60
CA ARG A 567 3.76 -35.40 41.68
C ARG A 567 3.51 -34.92 40.25
N TYR A 568 2.83 -33.80 40.09
CA TYR A 568 2.70 -33.10 38.81
C TYR A 568 4.08 -32.75 38.24
N MET A 569 4.95 -32.14 39.06
CA MET A 569 6.31 -31.79 38.66
C MET A 569 7.10 -33.03 38.25
N THR A 570 7.08 -34.12 39.03
CA THR A 570 7.78 -35.38 38.69
C THR A 570 7.33 -35.97 37.36
N LYS A 571 6.01 -35.97 37.08
CA LYS A 571 5.46 -36.56 35.86
C LYS A 571 5.76 -35.73 34.61
N TYR A 572 5.72 -34.41 34.72
CA TYR A 572 5.80 -33.50 33.57
C TYR A 572 7.15 -32.76 33.43
N GLU A 573 8.10 -32.90 34.37
CA GLU A 573 9.48 -32.36 34.24
C GLU A 573 10.36 -33.15 33.28
N SER A 574 10.13 -34.45 33.08
CA SER A 574 10.96 -35.27 32.18
C SER A 574 10.62 -35.10 30.70
N GLU A 575 9.41 -34.62 30.37
CA GLU A 575 8.89 -34.65 29.00
C GLU A 575 8.95 -33.31 28.24
N ARG A 576 9.18 -32.15 28.89
CA ARG A 576 9.28 -30.85 28.20
C ARG A 576 10.28 -29.87 28.84
N ASN A 577 10.69 -28.90 28.02
CA ASN A 577 11.65 -27.82 28.25
C ASN A 577 11.45 -27.11 29.62
N GLN A 578 12.51 -26.84 30.38
CA GLN A 578 12.48 -26.14 31.70
C GLN A 578 11.73 -24.78 31.69
N LYS A 579 11.49 -24.21 30.51
CA LYS A 579 10.88 -22.89 30.27
C LYS A 579 9.34 -22.88 30.26
N THR A 580 8.67 -24.03 30.24
CA THR A 580 7.21 -24.16 30.35
C THR A 580 6.72 -24.60 31.74
N LYS A 581 7.60 -24.56 32.75
CA LYS A 581 7.29 -24.93 34.12
C LYS A 581 6.15 -24.06 34.68
N ILE A 582 5.01 -24.69 34.95
CA ILE A 582 3.93 -24.06 35.73
C ILE A 582 4.42 -23.91 37.17
N GLY A 583 4.46 -22.67 37.65
CA GLY A 583 4.77 -22.38 39.05
C GLY A 583 3.65 -22.79 40.00
N GLU A 584 3.99 -23.05 41.26
CA GLU A 584 3.05 -23.56 42.28
C GLU A 584 1.79 -22.71 42.42
N VAL A 585 1.91 -21.37 42.29
CA VAL A 585 0.77 -20.44 42.37
C VAL A 585 -0.25 -20.70 41.24
N LYS A 586 0.21 -20.76 39.99
CA LYS A 586 -0.66 -21.01 38.83
C LYS A 586 -1.22 -22.42 38.83
N PHE A 587 -0.43 -23.40 39.28
CA PHE A 587 -0.90 -24.76 39.47
C PHE A 587 -2.05 -24.79 40.49
N LEU A 588 -1.91 -24.08 41.61
CA LEU A 588 -2.92 -24.00 42.65
C LEU A 588 -4.21 -23.31 42.16
N GLU A 589 -4.09 -22.19 41.44
CA GLU A 589 -5.25 -21.52 40.81
C GLU A 589 -6.01 -22.48 39.91
N LYS A 590 -5.30 -23.20 39.04
CA LYS A 590 -5.91 -24.17 38.12
C LYS A 590 -6.54 -25.36 38.84
N MET A 591 -5.90 -25.88 39.88
CA MET A 591 -6.45 -26.93 40.72
C MET A 591 -7.74 -26.50 41.43
N LYS A 592 -7.86 -25.24 41.86
CA LYS A 592 -9.10 -24.70 42.44
C LYS A 592 -10.22 -24.56 41.41
N GLU A 593 -9.91 -24.32 40.13
CA GLU A 593 -10.90 -24.33 39.05
C GLU A 593 -11.39 -25.75 38.73
N LEU A 594 -10.49 -26.73 38.76
CA LEU A 594 -10.77 -28.12 38.35
C LEU A 594 -11.38 -28.98 39.47
N LEU A 595 -11.06 -28.67 40.72
CA LEU A 595 -11.57 -29.35 41.91
C LEU A 595 -12.61 -28.48 42.63
N ASP A 596 -13.47 -29.09 43.43
CA ASP A 596 -14.51 -28.39 44.18
C ASP A 596 -13.87 -27.44 45.22
N GLU A 597 -13.87 -26.14 44.93
CA GLU A 597 -13.24 -25.11 45.77
C GLU A 597 -13.81 -25.09 47.20
N SER A 598 -15.08 -25.48 47.38
CA SER A 598 -15.70 -25.59 48.71
C SER A 598 -15.03 -26.65 49.61
N ARG A 599 -14.28 -27.57 49.01
CA ARG A 599 -13.54 -28.64 49.69
C ARG A 599 -12.08 -28.28 49.93
N PHE A 600 -11.62 -27.12 49.48
CA PHE A 600 -10.26 -26.64 49.71
C PHE A 600 -10.12 -26.07 51.12
N VAL A 601 -9.13 -26.56 51.85
CA VAL A 601 -8.79 -26.08 53.20
C VAL A 601 -7.47 -25.34 53.14
N GLU A 602 -7.56 -24.01 53.20
CA GLU A 602 -6.40 -23.15 53.31
C GLU A 602 -5.81 -23.23 54.72
N ARG A 603 -4.48 -23.34 54.80
CA ARG A 603 -3.73 -23.47 56.06
C ARG A 603 -2.57 -22.49 56.08
N ASP A 604 -2.09 -22.20 57.28
CA ASP A 604 -0.99 -21.25 57.53
C ASP A 604 0.35 -21.69 56.91
N LYS A 605 1.36 -20.83 57.03
CA LYS A 605 2.71 -21.01 56.46
C LYS A 605 3.40 -22.33 56.88
N TYR A 606 2.98 -22.95 57.98
CA TYR A 606 3.65 -24.13 58.55
C TYR A 606 2.95 -25.45 58.19
N ARG A 607 1.76 -25.41 57.57
CA ARG A 607 0.98 -26.60 57.22
C ARG A 607 0.51 -26.53 55.77
N SER A 608 0.69 -27.62 55.02
CA SER A 608 0.22 -27.69 53.64
C SER A 608 -1.30 -27.57 53.56
N SER A 609 -1.80 -26.71 52.67
CA SER A 609 -3.21 -26.64 52.29
C SER A 609 -3.59 -27.90 51.50
N TYR A 610 -4.86 -28.30 51.52
CA TYR A 610 -5.30 -29.56 50.89
C TYR A 610 -6.77 -29.52 50.47
N TRP A 611 -7.18 -30.44 49.61
CA TRP A 611 -8.58 -30.68 49.27
C TRP A 611 -9.11 -31.90 50.02
N LYS A 612 -10.34 -31.83 50.57
CA LYS A 612 -11.05 -32.95 51.21
C LYS A 612 -11.89 -33.73 50.21
N GLY A 613 -12.08 -35.03 50.45
CA GLY A 613 -12.89 -35.89 49.58
C GLY A 613 -12.24 -36.13 48.23
N TYR A 614 -10.91 -36.16 48.21
CA TYR A 614 -10.11 -36.51 47.04
C TYR A 614 -8.94 -37.40 47.49
N CYS A 615 -8.50 -38.32 46.63
CA CYS A 615 -7.27 -39.08 46.82
C CYS A 615 -6.41 -39.03 45.54
N LEU A 616 -5.11 -39.28 45.70
CA LEU A 616 -4.23 -39.56 44.57
C LEU A 616 -4.42 -41.01 44.14
N LYS A 617 -4.56 -41.26 42.83
CA LYS A 617 -4.62 -42.61 42.28
C LYS A 617 -3.26 -43.30 42.49
N GLU A 618 -3.26 -44.58 42.82
CA GLU A 618 -2.03 -45.39 42.91
C GLU A 618 -1.42 -45.55 41.52
N ASP A 619 -0.09 -45.46 41.41
CA ASP A 619 0.60 -45.71 40.14
C ASP A 619 0.41 -47.19 39.79
N LYS A 620 -0.33 -47.48 38.73
CA LYS A 620 -0.24 -48.79 38.09
C LYS A 620 1.14 -48.83 37.43
N GLU A 621 2.11 -49.45 38.09
CA GLU A 621 3.36 -49.84 37.43
C GLU A 621 2.99 -50.70 36.21
N GLU A 622 3.14 -50.14 35.00
CA GLU A 622 3.21 -50.93 33.78
C GLU A 622 4.47 -51.80 33.90
N LYS A 623 4.27 -53.08 34.22
CA LYS A 623 5.31 -54.10 34.21
C LYS A 623 5.70 -54.50 32.80
#